data_AF-A0AAX4NH89-F1
#
_entry.id   AF-A0AAX4NH89-F1
#
_cell.length_a   1.000
_cell.length_b   1.000
_cell.length_c   1.000
_cell.angle_alpha   90.00
_cell.angle_beta   90.00
_cell.angle_gamma   90.00
#
_symmetry.space_group_name_H-M   'P 1'
#
loop_
_entity.id
_entity.type
_entity.pdbx_description
1 polymer ?
#
loop_
_entity_poly.entity_id
_entity_poly.type
_entity_poly.pdbx_seq_one_letter_code
_entity_poly.pdbx_strand_id
1 'polypeptide(L)'
;MIGIFSFPFENYIPAKYQFYFLASLTVFLLLLRLSRLFLGRKYSIGKVLLVPVIYALLSVYTYIQVSTLQKELIIVFGVLGLIAGIAYGKKDRFYVKNNVLKYRSSLPFTLIWTLSFLGEIYIYLYNPRLPISVGFALNIIIAGSAGLILGEAIRIMNSYRIYIKKLSKRGSERN
;
A
#
# COMPACT_ATOMS: atom_id res chain seq x y z
N MET A 1 2.28 -19.08 -29.35
CA MET A 1 3.50 -18.38 -29.78
C MET A 1 3.32 -16.92 -29.42
N ILE A 2 3.86 -16.48 -28.29
CA ILE A 2 3.76 -15.09 -27.82
C ILE A 2 5.19 -14.69 -27.45
N GLY A 3 5.78 -13.80 -28.25
CA GLY A 3 7.00 -13.09 -27.88
C GLY A 3 6.65 -12.16 -26.74
N ILE A 4 6.90 -12.63 -25.52
CA ILE A 4 6.73 -11.85 -24.29
C ILE A 4 7.82 -10.79 -24.29
N PHE A 5 7.41 -9.57 -23.98
CA PHE A 5 8.27 -8.46 -23.56
C PHE A 5 9.30 -8.97 -22.55
N SER A 6 10.46 -9.39 -23.05
CA SER A 6 11.61 -9.79 -22.27
C SER A 6 12.23 -8.48 -21.83
N PHE A 7 12.10 -8.14 -20.55
CA PHE A 7 12.85 -7.02 -20.01
C PHE A 7 14.34 -7.34 -20.23
N PRO A 8 15.19 -6.36 -20.62
CA PRO A 8 16.61 -6.59 -20.90
C PRO A 8 17.43 -7.08 -19.68
N PHE A 9 16.79 -7.23 -18.51
CA PHE A 9 17.38 -7.79 -17.28
C PHE A 9 17.14 -9.30 -17.09
N GLU A 10 16.33 -9.94 -17.92
CA GLU A 10 15.95 -11.36 -17.77
C GLU A 10 17.15 -12.31 -17.91
N ASN A 11 18.25 -11.85 -18.53
CA ASN A 11 19.48 -12.64 -18.71
C ASN A 11 20.54 -12.46 -17.61
N TYR A 12 20.35 -11.58 -16.61
CA TYR A 12 21.44 -11.25 -15.67
C TYR A 12 21.19 -11.65 -14.21
N ILE A 13 19.94 -11.81 -13.77
CA ILE A 13 19.63 -12.08 -12.36
C ILE A 13 18.71 -13.30 -12.23
N PRO A 14 19.19 -14.42 -11.67
CA PRO A 14 18.36 -15.58 -11.41
C PRO A 14 17.11 -15.25 -10.58
N ALA A 15 15.98 -15.83 -10.97
CA ALA A 15 14.65 -15.60 -10.38
C ALA A 15 14.63 -15.70 -8.83
N LYS A 16 15.46 -16.58 -8.25
CA LYS A 16 15.64 -16.71 -6.80
C LYS A 16 16.15 -15.42 -6.13
N TYR A 17 17.07 -14.69 -6.75
CA TYR A 17 17.57 -13.43 -6.19
C TYR A 17 16.53 -12.32 -6.27
N GLN A 18 15.73 -12.28 -7.33
CA GLN A 18 14.59 -11.37 -7.44
C GLN A 18 13.58 -11.62 -6.31
N PHE A 19 13.30 -12.90 -5.98
CA PHE A 19 12.47 -13.27 -4.82
C PHE A 19 13.02 -12.68 -3.53
N TYR A 20 14.27 -13.00 -3.19
CA TYR A 20 14.86 -12.59 -1.92
C TYR A 20 14.93 -11.07 -1.80
N PHE A 21 15.22 -10.38 -2.90
CA PHE A 21 15.21 -8.91 -2.94
C PHE A 21 13.80 -8.34 -2.69
N LEU A 22 12.78 -8.76 -3.45
CA LEU A 22 11.42 -8.25 -3.29
C LEU A 22 10.80 -8.64 -1.94
N ALA A 23 11.06 -9.86 -1.46
CA ALA A 23 10.61 -10.34 -0.16
C ALA A 23 11.27 -9.54 0.97
N SER A 24 12.60 -9.38 0.95
CA SER A 24 13.31 -8.60 1.97
C SER A 24 12.90 -7.13 1.95
N LEU A 25 12.74 -6.52 0.77
CA LEU A 25 12.22 -5.16 0.61
C LEU A 25 10.81 -5.03 1.21
N THR A 26 9.93 -5.99 0.94
CA THR A 26 8.54 -5.98 1.41
C THR A 26 8.46 -6.13 2.93
N VAL A 27 9.22 -7.07 3.50
CA VAL A 27 9.33 -7.26 4.95
C VAL A 27 9.95 -6.02 5.61
N PHE A 28 10.98 -5.44 5.00
CA PHE A 28 11.59 -4.19 5.48
C PHE A 28 10.57 -3.03 5.51
N LEU A 29 9.77 -2.87 4.45
CA LEU A 29 8.70 -1.86 4.40
C LEU A 29 7.62 -2.11 5.48
N LEU A 30 7.25 -3.37 5.74
CA LEU A 30 6.34 -3.74 6.81
C LEU A 30 6.91 -3.38 8.19
N LEU A 31 8.18 -3.71 8.46
CA LEU A 31 8.87 -3.37 9.71
C LEU A 31 8.99 -1.85 9.90
N LEU A 32 9.29 -1.11 8.82
CA LEU A 32 9.28 0.35 8.83
C LEU A 32 7.89 0.91 9.15
N ARG A 33 6.81 0.26 8.71
CA ARG A 33 5.45 0.70 9.04
C ARG A 33 5.06 0.35 10.47
N LEU A 34 5.42 -0.85 10.95
CA LEU A 34 5.20 -1.31 12.33
C LEU A 34 5.91 -0.40 13.34
N SER A 35 7.20 -0.14 13.16
CA SER A 35 7.96 0.77 14.02
C SER A 35 7.33 2.17 14.10
N ARG A 36 6.82 2.69 12.98
CA ARG A 36 6.11 3.97 12.93
C ARG A 36 4.77 3.95 13.66
N LEU A 37 4.09 2.81 13.72
CA LEU A 37 2.83 2.63 14.43
C LEU A 37 3.03 2.71 15.96
N PHE A 38 4.10 2.09 16.48
CA PHE A 38 4.42 2.09 17.91
C PHE A 38 5.02 3.42 18.38
N LEU A 39 5.98 3.98 17.64
CA LEU A 39 6.67 5.21 18.05
C LEU A 39 5.81 6.47 17.83
N GLY A 40 4.90 6.41 16.85
CA GLY A 40 4.07 7.52 16.40
C GLY A 40 4.89 8.62 15.72
N ARG A 41 4.55 8.97 14.48
CA ARG A 41 5.31 9.93 13.68
C ARG A 41 4.83 11.37 13.84
N LYS A 42 5.78 12.32 13.80
CA LYS A 42 5.46 13.71 13.45
C LYS A 42 4.82 13.71 12.06
N TYR A 43 3.67 14.35 11.94
CA TYR A 43 2.97 14.44 10.65
C TYR A 43 3.83 15.16 9.60
N SER A 44 3.92 14.58 8.40
CA SER A 44 4.48 15.21 7.20
C SER A 44 3.80 14.56 6.00
N ILE A 45 3.29 15.37 5.08
CA ILE A 45 2.51 14.92 3.92
C ILE A 45 3.29 13.88 3.12
N GLY A 46 4.55 14.16 2.77
CA GLY A 46 5.40 13.21 2.05
C GLY A 46 5.60 11.90 2.80
N LYS A 47 5.77 11.96 4.13
CA LYS A 47 5.94 10.75 4.96
C LYS A 47 4.66 9.92 5.10
N VAL A 48 3.49 10.53 4.95
CA VAL A 48 2.18 9.86 4.98
C VAL A 48 1.90 9.14 3.67
N LEU A 49 2.24 9.75 2.53
CA LEU A 49 1.95 9.18 1.20
C LEU A 49 3.03 8.24 0.66
N LEU A 50 4.31 8.46 0.98
CA LEU A 50 5.42 7.76 0.32
C LEU A 50 5.32 6.23 0.44
N VAL A 51 5.00 5.71 1.63
CA VAL A 51 4.87 4.26 1.82
C VAL A 51 3.64 3.67 1.12
N PRO A 52 2.43 4.25 1.26
CA PRO A 52 1.27 3.89 0.44
C PRO A 52 1.53 3.89 -1.06
N VAL A 53 2.25 4.89 -1.59
CA VAL A 53 2.59 4.97 -3.01
C VAL A 53 3.53 3.84 -3.42
N ILE A 54 4.54 3.53 -2.60
CA ILE A 54 5.42 2.38 -2.86
C ILE A 54 4.61 1.07 -2.93
N TYR A 55 3.66 0.85 -2.01
CA TYR A 55 2.78 -0.33 -2.06
C TYR A 55 1.96 -0.38 -3.34
N ALA A 56 1.40 0.75 -3.78
CA ALA A 56 0.65 0.81 -5.04
C ALA A 56 1.53 0.54 -6.27
N LEU A 57 2.76 1.06 -6.30
CA LEU A 57 3.72 0.78 -7.37
C LEU A 57 4.12 -0.70 -7.38
N LEU A 58 4.35 -1.31 -6.22
CA LEU A 58 4.61 -2.74 -6.10
C LEU A 58 3.39 -3.58 -6.54
N SER A 59 2.17 -3.14 -6.26
CA SER A 59 0.97 -3.79 -6.81
C SER A 59 0.95 -3.75 -8.33
N VAL A 60 1.32 -2.63 -8.97
CA VAL A 60 1.36 -2.53 -10.44
C VAL A 60 2.36 -3.53 -11.05
N TYR A 61 3.45 -3.82 -10.34
CA TYR A 61 4.44 -4.82 -10.79
C TYR A 61 3.83 -6.21 -10.94
N THR A 62 2.82 -6.59 -10.13
CA THR A 62 2.20 -7.92 -10.25
C THR A 62 1.28 -8.06 -11.46
N TYR A 63 0.96 -6.95 -12.16
CA TYR A 63 0.00 -6.96 -13.27
C TYR A 63 0.60 -7.38 -14.62
N ILE A 64 1.91 -7.65 -14.68
CA ILE A 64 2.63 -7.88 -15.94
C ILE A 64 2.07 -9.10 -16.70
N GLN A 65 1.66 -10.16 -16.00
CA GLN A 65 1.24 -11.42 -16.62
C GLN A 65 -0.28 -11.57 -16.77
N VAL A 66 -1.02 -10.50 -16.53
CA VAL A 66 -2.47 -10.54 -16.39
C VAL A 66 -3.14 -10.09 -17.69
N SER A 67 -4.25 -10.74 -18.08
CA SER A 67 -4.98 -10.38 -19.31
C SER A 67 -5.60 -8.98 -19.22
N THR A 68 -5.96 -8.37 -20.35
CA THR A 68 -6.55 -7.02 -20.38
C THR A 68 -7.83 -6.93 -19.54
N LEU A 69 -8.75 -7.88 -19.71
CA LEU A 69 -10.00 -7.92 -18.94
C LEU A 69 -9.75 -8.08 -17.43
N GLN A 70 -8.78 -8.91 -17.05
CA GLN A 70 -8.40 -9.06 -15.66
C GLN A 70 -7.76 -7.78 -15.09
N LYS A 71 -6.94 -7.06 -15.88
CA LYS A 71 -6.37 -5.75 -15.48
C LYS A 71 -7.47 -4.72 -15.21
N GLU A 72 -8.49 -4.64 -16.05
CA GLU A 72 -9.64 -3.74 -15.83
C GLU A 72 -10.33 -4.05 -14.49
N LEU A 73 -10.60 -5.32 -14.21
CA LEU A 73 -11.19 -5.74 -12.94
C LEU A 73 -10.29 -5.40 -11.74
N ILE A 74 -9.00 -5.66 -11.84
CA ILE A 74 -8.01 -5.31 -10.80
C ILE A 74 -8.02 -3.80 -10.52
N ILE A 75 -8.07 -2.97 -11.57
CA ILE A 75 -8.17 -1.50 -11.44
C ILE A 75 -9.47 -1.12 -10.72
N VAL A 76 -10.60 -1.71 -11.12
CA VAL A 76 -11.90 -1.48 -10.45
C VAL A 76 -11.81 -1.79 -8.96
N PHE A 77 -11.25 -2.95 -8.59
CA PHE A 77 -11.07 -3.31 -7.18
C PHE A 77 -10.08 -2.39 -6.45
N GLY A 78 -9.03 -1.92 -7.11
CA GLY A 78 -8.12 -0.91 -6.57
C GLY A 78 -8.83 0.42 -6.28
N VAL A 79 -9.67 0.89 -7.20
CA VAL A 79 -10.48 2.11 -7.04
C VAL A 79 -11.52 1.94 -5.93
N LEU A 80 -12.23 0.80 -5.88
CA LEU A 80 -13.17 0.49 -4.81
C LEU A 80 -12.46 0.45 -3.44
N GLY A 81 -11.28 -0.16 -3.38
CA GLY A 81 -10.43 -0.15 -2.20
C GLY A 81 -10.05 1.27 -1.78
N LEU A 82 -9.71 2.15 -2.72
CA LEU A 82 -9.39 3.55 -2.46
C LEU A 82 -10.60 4.31 -1.87
N ILE A 83 -11.77 4.17 -2.49
CA ILE A 83 -13.02 4.78 -2.01
C ILE A 83 -13.34 4.28 -0.60
N ALA A 84 -13.26 2.96 -0.37
CA ALA A 84 -13.46 2.36 0.94
C ALA A 84 -12.43 2.87 1.96
N GLY A 85 -11.16 3.01 1.58
CA GLY A 85 -10.10 3.52 2.46
C GLY A 85 -10.37 4.96 2.91
N ILE A 86 -10.87 5.78 1.98
CA ILE A 86 -11.34 7.14 2.29
C ILE A 86 -12.58 7.09 3.19
N ALA A 87 -13.55 6.20 2.94
CA ALA A 87 -14.81 6.12 3.71
C ALA A 87 -14.65 5.53 5.13
N TYR A 88 -13.72 4.59 5.33
CA TYR A 88 -13.55 3.85 6.60
C TYR A 88 -12.31 4.26 7.41
N GLY A 89 -11.49 5.20 6.94
CA GLY A 89 -10.34 5.70 7.70
C GLY A 89 -10.74 6.33 9.04
N LYS A 90 -10.70 5.61 10.18
CA LYS A 90 -11.12 6.14 11.49
C LYS A 90 -10.55 7.55 11.77
N LYS A 91 -11.41 8.49 12.22
CA LYS A 91 -11.05 9.88 12.54
C LYS A 91 -10.14 9.98 13.76
N ASP A 92 -10.22 9.01 14.66
CA ASP A 92 -9.62 9.04 16.00
C ASP A 92 -8.13 8.65 16.03
N ARG A 93 -7.46 8.72 14.88
CA ARG A 93 -6.06 8.29 14.76
C ARG A 93 -5.05 9.40 15.01
N PHE A 94 -5.53 10.62 15.25
CA PHE A 94 -4.71 11.75 15.65
C PHE A 94 -4.69 11.86 17.16
N TYR A 95 -3.48 11.86 17.73
CA TYR A 95 -3.28 12.09 19.16
C TYR A 95 -2.11 13.05 19.35
N VAL A 96 -2.21 13.91 20.36
CA VAL A 96 -1.13 14.82 20.73
C VAL A 96 -0.26 14.10 21.75
N LYS A 97 1.04 13.96 21.47
CA LYS A 97 2.03 13.48 22.43
C LYS A 97 3.23 14.42 22.40
N ASN A 98 3.60 14.97 23.56
CA ASN A 98 4.67 15.96 23.75
C ASN A 98 4.50 17.20 22.84
N ASN A 99 3.32 17.83 22.84
CA ASN A 99 2.97 18.97 21.98
C ASN A 99 3.10 18.73 20.46
N VAL A 100 3.25 17.48 20.01
CA VAL A 100 3.30 17.15 18.59
C VAL A 100 2.11 16.27 18.21
N LEU A 101 1.43 16.65 17.13
CA LEU A 101 0.36 15.86 16.52
C LEU A 101 0.95 14.61 15.86
N LYS A 102 0.59 13.45 16.39
CA LYS A 102 0.97 12.13 15.86
C LYS A 102 -0.23 11.44 15.21
N TYR A 103 0.03 10.58 14.24
CA TYR A 103 -0.98 9.76 13.59
C TYR A 103 -0.65 8.26 13.68
N ARG A 104 -1.68 7.40 13.74
CA ARG A 104 -1.57 5.94 13.60
C ARG A 104 -2.21 5.49 12.28
N SER A 105 -1.52 4.64 11.51
CA SER A 105 -2.13 3.99 10.35
C SER A 105 -2.78 2.65 10.73
N SER A 106 -3.54 2.03 9.82
CA SER A 106 -4.11 0.72 10.06
C SER A 106 -3.02 -0.30 9.75
N LEU A 107 -2.84 -1.23 10.68
CA LEU A 107 -1.99 -2.39 10.46
C LEU A 107 -2.67 -3.46 9.58
N PRO A 108 -3.99 -3.76 9.74
CA PRO A 108 -4.63 -4.86 9.01
C PRO A 108 -4.48 -4.80 7.50
N PHE A 109 -4.73 -3.64 6.87
CA PHE A 109 -4.64 -3.52 5.41
C PHE A 109 -3.21 -3.75 4.90
N THR A 110 -2.21 -3.34 5.68
CA THR A 110 -0.80 -3.59 5.35
C THR A 110 -0.46 -5.07 5.44
N LEU A 111 -0.93 -5.75 6.48
CA LEU A 111 -0.67 -7.18 6.66
C LEU A 111 -1.31 -7.98 5.54
N ILE A 112 -2.57 -7.70 5.20
CA ILE A 112 -3.27 -8.32 4.07
C ILE A 112 -2.48 -8.08 2.79
N TRP A 113 -2.13 -6.83 2.48
CA TRP A 113 -1.32 -6.50 1.30
C TRP A 113 0.00 -7.28 1.26
N THR A 114 0.71 -7.31 2.40
CA THR A 114 2.04 -7.95 2.50
C THR A 114 1.96 -9.45 2.28
N LEU A 115 1.02 -10.12 2.95
CA LEU A 115 0.85 -11.57 2.81
C LEU A 115 0.42 -11.93 1.39
N SER A 116 -0.50 -11.18 0.79
CA SER A 116 -0.94 -11.43 -0.58
C SER A 116 0.18 -11.18 -1.60
N PHE A 117 0.97 -10.11 -1.44
CA PHE A 117 2.09 -9.81 -2.32
C PHE A 117 3.19 -10.87 -2.23
N LEU A 118 3.57 -11.31 -1.02
CA LEU A 118 4.53 -12.39 -0.83
C LEU A 118 4.00 -13.71 -1.41
N GLY A 119 2.70 -13.98 -1.25
CA GLY A 119 2.03 -15.12 -1.87
C GLY A 119 2.12 -15.08 -3.39
N GLU A 120 1.84 -13.94 -4.01
CA GLU A 120 1.88 -13.78 -5.47
C GLU A 120 3.29 -14.02 -6.02
N ILE A 121 4.32 -13.45 -5.39
CA ILE A 121 5.71 -13.67 -5.81
C ILE A 121 6.10 -15.15 -5.61
N TYR A 122 5.68 -15.78 -4.50
CA TYR A 122 5.95 -17.20 -4.28
C TYR A 122 5.31 -18.09 -5.36
N ILE A 123 4.06 -17.83 -5.72
CA ILE A 123 3.37 -18.54 -6.80
C ILE A 123 4.12 -18.34 -8.11
N TYR A 124 4.43 -17.08 -8.46
CA TYR A 124 5.12 -16.73 -9.69
C TYR A 124 6.45 -17.47 -9.86
N LEU A 125 7.22 -17.61 -8.78
CA LEU A 125 8.59 -18.11 -8.85
C LEU A 125 8.76 -19.60 -8.56
N TYR A 126 7.95 -20.16 -7.66
CA TYR A 126 8.12 -21.54 -7.19
C TYR A 126 7.00 -22.47 -7.65
N ASN A 127 5.82 -21.93 -7.96
CA ASN A 127 4.66 -22.74 -8.35
C ASN A 127 3.95 -22.18 -9.59
N PRO A 128 4.66 -22.04 -10.74
CA PRO A 128 4.07 -21.50 -11.96
C PRO A 128 2.96 -22.39 -12.56
N ARG A 129 2.79 -23.62 -12.04
CA ARG A 129 1.73 -24.55 -12.42
C ARG A 129 0.42 -24.35 -11.66
N LEU A 130 0.38 -23.45 -10.67
CA LEU A 130 -0.85 -23.14 -9.97
C LEU A 130 -1.89 -22.54 -10.92
N PRO A 131 -3.19 -22.77 -10.67
CA PRO A 131 -4.23 -22.22 -11.52
C PRO A 131 -4.13 -20.70 -11.61
N ILE A 132 -4.26 -20.17 -12.83
CA ILE A 132 -4.25 -18.71 -13.12
C ILE A 132 -5.29 -17.97 -12.25
N SER A 133 -6.38 -18.64 -11.89
CA SER A 133 -7.42 -18.09 -10.99
C SER A 133 -6.89 -17.73 -9.60
N VAL A 134 -5.89 -18.45 -9.08
CA VAL A 134 -5.31 -18.17 -7.76
C VAL A 134 -4.48 -16.88 -7.80
N GLY A 135 -3.62 -16.71 -8.81
CA GLY A 135 -2.86 -15.47 -9.00
C GLY A 135 -3.78 -14.28 -9.28
N PHE A 136 -4.84 -14.47 -10.06
CA PHE A 136 -5.84 -13.43 -10.28
C PHE A 136 -6.54 -13.00 -8.97
N ALA A 137 -6.92 -13.95 -8.12
CA ALA A 137 -7.53 -13.64 -6.82
C ALA A 137 -6.56 -12.86 -5.91
N LEU A 138 -5.28 -13.24 -5.87
CA LEU A 138 -4.27 -12.49 -5.12
C LEU A 138 -4.09 -11.07 -5.67
N ASN A 139 -4.05 -10.90 -6.99
CA ASN A 139 -3.95 -9.59 -7.62
C ASN A 139 -5.13 -8.66 -7.27
N ILE A 140 -6.35 -9.19 -7.18
CA ILE A 140 -7.52 -8.43 -6.69
C ILE A 140 -7.31 -7.99 -5.23
N ILE A 141 -6.85 -8.90 -4.36
CA ILE A 141 -6.62 -8.60 -2.95
C ILE A 141 -5.50 -7.56 -2.78
N ILE A 142 -4.40 -7.71 -3.54
CA ILE A 142 -3.27 -6.77 -3.58
C ILE A 142 -3.73 -5.38 -4.03
N ALA A 143 -4.51 -5.30 -5.10
CA ALA A 143 -5.01 -4.02 -5.62
C ALA A 143 -5.99 -3.35 -4.65
N GLY A 144 -6.97 -4.10 -4.16
CA GLY A 144 -7.95 -3.60 -3.20
C GLY A 144 -7.31 -3.12 -1.89
N SER A 145 -6.35 -3.89 -1.35
CA SER A 145 -5.63 -3.49 -0.14
C SER A 145 -4.68 -2.31 -0.37
N ALA A 146 -4.04 -2.19 -1.53
CA ALA A 146 -3.27 -0.99 -1.90
C ALA A 146 -4.16 0.26 -1.98
N GLY A 147 -5.34 0.11 -2.60
CA GLY A 147 -6.38 1.13 -2.60
C GLY A 147 -6.75 1.56 -1.19
N LEU A 148 -7.07 0.61 -0.31
CA LEU A 148 -7.41 0.89 1.10
C LEU A 148 -6.30 1.67 1.83
N ILE A 149 -5.04 1.25 1.64
CA ILE A 149 -3.87 1.90 2.23
C ILE A 149 -3.72 3.35 1.73
N LEU A 150 -3.88 3.58 0.42
CA LEU A 150 -3.83 4.92 -0.19
C LEU A 150 -4.99 5.80 0.28
N GLY A 151 -6.22 5.27 0.26
CA GLY A 151 -7.41 6.00 0.69
C GLY A 151 -7.32 6.42 2.16
N GLU A 152 -6.78 5.55 3.02
CA GLU A 152 -6.52 5.90 4.41
C GLU A 152 -5.50 7.04 4.52
N ALA A 153 -4.42 7.01 3.74
CA ALA A 153 -3.41 8.06 3.74
C ALA A 153 -3.99 9.42 3.30
N ILE A 154 -4.83 9.43 2.26
CA ILE A 154 -5.55 10.63 1.80
C ILE A 154 -6.47 11.16 2.91
N ARG A 155 -7.21 10.29 3.60
CA ARG A 155 -8.08 10.70 4.71
C ARG A 155 -7.29 11.27 5.88
N ILE A 156 -6.14 10.70 6.21
CA ILE A 156 -5.23 11.25 7.22
C ILE A 156 -4.82 12.67 6.81
N MET A 157 -4.44 12.90 5.56
CA MET A 157 -4.09 14.25 5.10
C MET A 157 -5.23 15.26 5.20
N ASN A 158 -6.44 14.87 4.78
CA ASN A 158 -7.61 15.75 4.88
C ASN A 158 -7.98 16.07 6.33
N SER A 159 -7.88 15.08 7.21
CA SER A 159 -8.16 15.26 8.64
C SER A 159 -7.15 16.21 9.30
N TYR A 160 -5.87 16.13 8.91
CA TYR A 160 -4.85 17.07 9.36
C TYR A 160 -5.17 18.52 8.98
N ARG A 161 -5.56 18.75 7.72
CA ARG A 161 -5.94 20.09 7.22
C ARG A 161 -7.09 20.68 8.04
N ILE A 162 -8.12 19.89 8.32
CA ILE A 162 -9.27 20.32 9.14
C ILE A 162 -8.82 20.66 10.57
N TYR A 163 -7.93 19.85 11.15
CA TYR A 163 -7.42 20.08 12.50
C TYR A 163 -6.64 21.40 12.63
N ILE A 164 -5.72 21.67 11.70
CA ILE A 164 -4.96 22.93 11.67
C ILE A 164 -5.89 24.15 11.50
N LYS A 165 -6.90 24.04 10.63
CA LYS A 165 -7.88 25.12 10.41
C LYS A 165 -8.68 25.45 11.68
N LYS A 166 -9.05 24.42 12.47
CA LYS A 166 -9.72 24.61 13.77
C LYS A 166 -8.81 25.26 14.81
N LEU A 167 -7.53 24.90 14.86
CA LEU A 167 -6.56 25.50 15.78
C LEU A 167 -6.33 26.99 15.47
N SER A 168 -6.17 27.34 14.20
CA SER A 168 -6.01 28.74 13.77
C SER A 168 -7.21 29.61 14.17
N LYS A 169 -8.45 29.10 13.99
CA LYS A 169 -9.66 29.84 14.37
C LYS A 169 -9.74 30.12 15.88
N ARG A 170 -9.42 29.14 16.72
CA ARG A 170 -9.41 29.32 18.19
C ARG A 170 -8.34 30.27 18.70
N GLY A 171 -7.21 30.39 17.99
CA GLY A 171 -6.17 31.37 18.31
C GLY A 171 -6.60 32.80 18.01
N SER A 172 -7.36 33.01 16.94
CA SER A 172 -7.89 34.33 16.53
C SER A 172 -9.03 34.83 17.41
N GLU A 173 -9.76 33.95 18.12
CA GLU A 173 -10.84 34.34 19.04
C GLU A 173 -10.32 34.70 20.46
N ARG A 174 -9.02 34.53 20.70
CA ARG A 174 -8.37 34.82 22.00
C ARG A 174 -7.52 36.09 22.01
N ASN A 175 -7.32 36.70 20.85
CA ASN A 175 -6.63 37.98 20.66
C ASN A 175 -7.66 39.02 20.22
#